data_AF-A0A968NNZ1-F1
#
_entry.id   AF-A0A968NNZ1-F1
#
_cell.length_a   1.000
_cell.length_b   1.000
_cell.length_c   1.000
_cell.angle_alpha   90.00
_cell.angle_beta   90.00
_cell.angle_gamma   90.00
#
_symmetry.space_group_name_H-M   'P 1'
#
loop_
_entity.id
_entity.type
_entity.pdbx_description
1 polymer ?
#
loop_
_entity_poly.entity_id
_entity_poly.type
_entity_poly.pdbx_seq_one_letter_code
_entity_poly.pdbx_strand_id
1 'polypeptide(L)'
;MTNWLKLDNHKVGPKGKQVKHYLLRAKEWEFAQKVIKHRENKRSVLEERARQTAEEERRYQAGIEAQYGVSPPPDPVSTPPHNCRENTLKGGVDTTENNQVDLSKTSEISQLSDNSSHINEVGADLEPNDGDSTPIQTSLQKLREAIVGGVEAVKATICSWTSERRWCAVLLLEEVAASELRNLEQMIPSFYTWLSEFSS
;
A
#
# COMPACT_ATOMS: atom_id res chain seq x y z
N MET A 1 20.37 -7.84 17.59
CA MET A 1 21.35 -8.43 16.65
C MET A 1 20.68 -9.56 15.89
N THR A 2 20.46 -9.40 14.58
CA THR A 2 19.74 -10.39 13.76
C THR A 2 20.67 -11.56 13.41
N ASN A 3 20.34 -12.77 13.88
CA ASN A 3 21.08 -13.98 13.49
C ASN A 3 20.66 -14.41 12.08
N TRP A 4 21.54 -14.18 11.11
CA TRP A 4 21.44 -14.79 9.78
C TRP A 4 21.61 -16.32 9.92
N LEU A 5 20.80 -17.09 9.19
CA LEU A 5 20.73 -18.56 9.30
C LEU A 5 22.12 -19.19 9.06
N LYS A 6 22.73 -19.79 10.09
CA LYS A 6 24.09 -20.32 10.00
C LYS A 6 24.06 -21.78 9.55
N LEU A 7 24.07 -21.96 8.24
CA LEU A 7 24.01 -23.26 7.57
C LEU A 7 25.37 -23.97 7.55
N ASP A 8 25.49 -25.03 8.34
CA ASP A 8 26.58 -25.98 8.25
C ASP A 8 26.48 -26.72 6.90
N ASN A 9 27.56 -26.77 6.12
CA ASN A 9 27.56 -27.39 4.79
C ASN A 9 28.78 -28.28 4.54
N HIS A 10 28.58 -29.34 3.76
CA HIS A 10 29.64 -30.26 3.34
C HIS A 10 29.41 -30.73 1.90
N LYS A 11 30.47 -31.17 1.24
CA LYS A 11 30.41 -31.71 -0.13
C LYS A 11 30.35 -33.23 -0.08
N VAL A 12 29.34 -33.81 -0.73
CA VAL A 12 29.18 -35.27 -0.86
C VAL A 12 29.37 -35.67 -2.32
N GLY A 13 30.07 -36.79 -2.54
CA GLY A 13 30.23 -37.40 -3.86
C GLY A 13 31.65 -37.36 -4.45
N PRO A 14 31.89 -38.09 -5.54
CA PRO A 14 33.18 -38.16 -6.22
C PRO A 14 33.52 -36.83 -6.92
N LYS A 15 34.82 -36.60 -7.18
CA LYS A 15 35.30 -35.42 -7.92
C LYS A 15 34.56 -35.30 -9.27
N GLY A 16 34.08 -34.09 -9.59
CA GLY A 16 33.26 -33.80 -10.77
C GLY A 16 31.76 -34.01 -10.60
N LYS A 17 31.28 -34.66 -9.53
CA LYS A 17 29.84 -34.85 -9.21
C LYS A 17 29.51 -34.50 -7.75
N GLN A 18 30.20 -33.52 -7.18
CA GLN A 18 30.03 -33.13 -5.78
C GLN A 18 28.81 -32.24 -5.58
N VAL A 19 27.89 -32.67 -4.71
CA VAL A 19 26.72 -31.90 -4.28
C VAL A 19 27.04 -31.25 -2.93
N LYS A 20 26.66 -29.98 -2.74
CA LYS A 20 26.69 -29.34 -1.41
C LYS A 20 25.41 -29.72 -0.66
N HIS A 21 25.58 -30.42 0.45
CA HIS A 21 24.50 -30.64 1.40
C HIS A 21 24.57 -29.57 2.48
N TYR A 22 23.40 -29.01 2.82
CA TYR A 22 23.22 -28.03 3.88
C TYR A 22 22.42 -28.68 5.00
N LEU A 23 22.91 -28.54 6.24
CA LEU A 23 22.25 -29.03 7.44
C LEU A 23 21.61 -27.84 8.15
N LEU A 24 20.34 -28.00 8.55
CA LEU A 24 19.62 -27.06 9.39
C LEU A 24 19.46 -27.68 10.78
N ARG A 25 19.60 -26.87 11.84
CA ARG A 25 19.22 -27.29 13.19
C ARG A 25 17.69 -27.36 13.28
N ALA A 26 17.13 -28.19 14.15
CA ALA A 26 15.67 -28.38 14.26
C ALA A 26 14.88 -27.06 14.31
N LYS A 27 15.30 -26.10 15.14
CA LYS A 27 14.69 -24.76 15.24
C LYS A 27 14.73 -23.96 13.94
N GLU A 28 15.83 -24.06 13.19
CA GLU A 28 16.01 -23.38 11.90
C GLU A 28 15.20 -24.05 10.79
N TRP A 29 15.05 -25.38 10.86
CA TRP A 29 14.24 -26.17 9.94
C TRP A 29 12.74 -25.90 10.11
N GLU A 30 12.23 -25.88 11.34
CA GLU A 30 10.83 -25.50 11.62
C GLU A 30 10.52 -24.08 11.12
N PHE A 31 11.44 -23.13 11.33
CA PHE A 31 11.31 -21.78 10.80
C PHE A 31 11.32 -21.77 9.26
N ALA A 32 12.25 -22.48 8.63
CA ALA A 32 12.33 -22.58 7.17
C ALA A 32 11.04 -23.18 6.56
N GLN A 33 10.47 -24.23 7.17
CA GLN A 33 9.19 -24.79 6.74
C GLN A 33 8.04 -23.79 6.86
N LYS A 34 7.94 -23.05 7.97
CA LYS A 34 6.93 -21.98 8.13
C LYS A 34 7.06 -20.90 7.06
N VAL A 35 8.28 -20.47 6.74
CA VAL A 35 8.55 -19.46 5.69
C VAL A 35 8.20 -19.99 4.30
N ILE A 36 8.53 -21.25 3.98
CA ILE A 36 8.15 -21.88 2.70
C ILE A 36 6.63 -21.91 2.56
N LYS A 37 5.92 -22.43 3.57
CA LYS A 37 4.46 -22.53 3.58
C LYS A 37 3.78 -21.16 3.45
N HIS A 38 4.29 -20.14 4.14
CA HIS A 38 3.78 -18.76 4.01
C HIS A 38 3.96 -18.21 2.59
N ARG A 39 5.13 -18.40 1.97
CA ARG A 39 5.40 -17.99 0.58
C ARG A 39 4.64 -18.78 -0.47
N GLU A 40 4.26 -20.01 -0.18
CA GLU A 40 3.34 -20.81 -0.99
C GLU A 40 1.92 -20.26 -0.90
N ASN A 41 1.41 -20.03 0.32
CA ASN A 41 0.10 -19.43 0.52
C ASN A 41 -0.03 -18.05 -0.14
N LYS A 42 0.98 -17.19 0.00
CA LYS A 42 1.00 -15.86 -0.63
C LYS A 42 0.96 -15.94 -2.17
N ARG A 43 1.62 -16.94 -2.76
CA ARG A 43 1.53 -17.20 -4.21
C ARG A 43 0.14 -17.66 -4.63
N SER A 44 -0.47 -18.61 -3.90
CA SER A 44 -1.82 -19.09 -4.24
C SER A 44 -2.92 -18.05 -4.05
N VAL A 45 -2.80 -17.17 -3.03
CA VAL A 45 -3.75 -16.06 -2.83
C VAL A 45 -3.67 -15.04 -3.97
N LEU A 46 -2.45 -14.72 -4.42
CA LEU A 46 -2.24 -13.82 -5.57
C LEU A 46 -2.79 -14.43 -6.88
N GLU A 47 -2.55 -15.71 -7.12
CA GLU A 47 -3.04 -16.45 -8.29
C GLU A 47 -4.57 -16.52 -8.31
N GLU A 48 -5.21 -16.80 -7.17
CA GLU A 48 -6.67 -16.81 -7.07
C GLU A 48 -7.28 -15.42 -7.27
N ARG A 49 -6.68 -14.35 -6.71
CA ARG A 49 -7.12 -12.97 -6.98
C ARG A 49 -7.01 -12.64 -8.47
N ALA A 50 -5.86 -12.93 -9.10
CA ALA A 50 -5.66 -12.68 -10.53
C ALA A 50 -6.70 -13.43 -11.40
N ARG A 51 -7.08 -14.66 -11.02
CA ARG A 51 -8.15 -15.43 -11.67
C ARG A 51 -9.51 -14.76 -11.53
N GLN A 52 -9.82 -14.20 -10.36
CA GLN A 52 -11.08 -13.50 -10.10
C GLN A 52 -11.15 -12.20 -10.91
N THR A 53 -10.09 -11.38 -10.89
CA THR A 53 -10.01 -10.14 -11.68
C THR A 53 -10.19 -10.43 -13.18
N ALA A 54 -9.50 -11.44 -13.74
CA ALA A 54 -9.64 -11.79 -15.15
C ALA A 54 -11.03 -12.33 -15.55
N GLU A 55 -11.78 -12.94 -14.63
CA GLU A 55 -13.17 -13.36 -14.84
C GLU A 55 -14.15 -12.18 -14.72
N GLU A 56 -13.89 -11.25 -13.79
CA GLU A 56 -14.67 -10.01 -13.64
C GLU A 56 -14.49 -9.08 -14.84
N GLU A 57 -13.25 -8.87 -15.30
CA GLU A 57 -12.94 -8.16 -16.55
C GLU A 57 -13.67 -8.79 -17.74
N ARG A 58 -13.66 -10.13 -17.86
CA ARG A 58 -14.40 -10.83 -18.92
C ARG A 58 -15.91 -10.61 -18.85
N ARG A 59 -16.50 -10.60 -17.65
CA ARG A 59 -17.94 -10.35 -17.45
C ARG A 59 -18.32 -8.90 -17.75
N TYR A 60 -17.53 -7.96 -17.27
CA TYR A 60 -17.68 -6.54 -17.57
C TYR A 60 -17.62 -6.33 -19.09
N GLN A 61 -16.62 -6.92 -19.74
CA GLN A 61 -16.43 -6.84 -21.19
C GLN A 61 -17.61 -7.42 -21.98
N ALA A 62 -18.07 -8.61 -21.62
CA ALA A 62 -19.27 -9.22 -22.22
C ALA A 62 -20.55 -8.38 -21.98
N GLY A 63 -20.65 -7.68 -20.85
CA GLY A 63 -21.74 -6.75 -20.56
C GLY A 63 -21.71 -5.51 -21.47
N ILE A 64 -20.54 -4.89 -21.64
CA ILE A 64 -20.34 -3.76 -22.56
C ILE A 64 -20.65 -4.17 -24.01
N GLU A 65 -20.18 -5.34 -24.45
CA GLU A 65 -20.48 -5.89 -25.77
C GLU A 65 -21.98 -6.18 -25.96
N ALA A 66 -22.65 -6.76 -24.98
CA ALA A 66 -24.08 -7.03 -25.04
C ALA A 66 -24.95 -5.75 -25.08
N GLN A 67 -24.50 -4.68 -24.42
CA GLN A 67 -25.25 -3.42 -24.33
C GLN A 67 -24.99 -2.46 -25.50
N TYR A 68 -23.75 -2.43 -26.03
CA TYR A 68 -23.34 -1.45 -27.04
C TYR A 68 -22.89 -2.06 -28.37
N GLY A 69 -22.61 -3.37 -28.43
CA GLY A 69 -22.20 -4.06 -29.66
C GLY A 69 -20.76 -3.77 -30.11
N VAL A 70 -19.92 -3.19 -29.25
CA VAL A 70 -18.57 -2.73 -29.59
C VAL A 70 -17.52 -3.52 -28.82
N SER A 71 -16.71 -4.31 -29.53
CA SER A 71 -15.44 -4.84 -29.01
C SER A 71 -14.51 -3.66 -28.68
N PRO A 72 -13.70 -3.70 -27.61
CA PRO A 72 -12.78 -2.62 -27.30
C PRO A 72 -11.77 -2.47 -28.44
N PRO A 73 -11.38 -1.24 -28.80
CA PRO A 73 -10.20 -1.04 -29.65
C PRO A 73 -8.98 -1.72 -28.99
N PRO A 74 -8.21 -2.54 -29.72
CA PRO A 74 -7.04 -3.22 -29.15
C PRO A 74 -5.89 -2.26 -28.82
N ASP A 75 -5.91 -1.04 -29.37
CA ASP A 75 -4.89 -0.02 -29.17
C ASP A 75 -5.33 0.99 -28.08
N PRO A 76 -4.44 1.37 -27.15
CA PRO A 76 -4.73 2.44 -26.20
C PRO A 76 -4.96 3.75 -26.96
N VAL A 77 -6.09 4.40 -26.69
CA VAL A 77 -6.48 5.64 -27.38
C VAL A 77 -5.39 6.68 -27.18
N SER A 78 -4.79 7.11 -28.29
CA SER A 78 -3.66 8.05 -28.28
C SER A 78 -4.12 9.44 -27.82
N THR A 79 -4.07 9.67 -26.50
CA THR A 79 -4.23 11.01 -25.94
C THR A 79 -3.13 11.91 -26.48
N PRO A 80 -3.45 13.02 -27.18
CA PRO A 80 -2.43 13.90 -27.73
C PRO A 80 -1.48 14.42 -26.63
N PRO A 81 -0.17 14.55 -26.91
CA PRO A 81 0.78 15.08 -25.92
C PRO A 81 0.37 16.50 -25.51
N HIS A 82 0.46 16.78 -24.21
CA HIS A 82 0.01 18.05 -23.60
C HIS A 82 0.93 19.24 -23.94
N ASN A 83 0.98 19.61 -25.22
CA ASN A 83 1.70 20.76 -25.76
C ASN A 83 0.77 21.97 -25.95
N CYS A 84 -0.02 22.30 -24.93
CA CYS A 84 -0.76 23.56 -24.85
C CYS A 84 0.19 24.68 -24.40
N ARG A 85 0.96 25.18 -25.36
CA ARG A 85 1.71 26.45 -25.27
C ARG A 85 0.72 27.60 -25.03
N GLU A 86 1.21 28.70 -24.46
CA GLU A 86 0.36 29.80 -23.96
C GLU A 86 -0.52 30.45 -25.03
N ASN A 87 -1.84 30.31 -24.91
CA ASN A 87 -2.83 31.02 -25.71
C ASN A 87 -3.99 31.50 -24.83
N THR A 88 -3.84 32.66 -24.19
CA THR A 88 -4.89 33.29 -23.38
C THR A 88 -6.10 33.66 -24.24
N LEU A 89 -7.18 32.86 -24.17
CA LEU A 89 -8.46 33.18 -24.80
C LEU A 89 -9.16 34.32 -24.04
N LYS A 90 -9.02 35.53 -24.57
CA LYS A 90 -9.81 36.70 -24.17
C LYS A 90 -11.29 36.53 -24.59
N GLY A 91 -12.19 36.83 -23.65
CA GLY A 91 -13.49 37.44 -23.97
C GLY A 91 -14.68 36.51 -24.08
N GLY A 92 -15.32 36.24 -22.95
CA GLY A 92 -16.79 36.16 -22.90
C GLY A 92 -17.34 37.55 -22.56
N VAL A 93 -18.40 37.99 -23.25
CA VAL A 93 -19.11 39.24 -22.94
C VAL A 93 -20.44 38.85 -22.29
N ASP A 94 -20.54 39.02 -20.98
CA ASP A 94 -21.81 38.91 -20.28
C ASP A 94 -22.65 40.17 -20.52
N THR A 95 -23.94 39.97 -20.83
CA THR A 95 -24.88 41.09 -20.98
C THR A 95 -25.60 41.32 -19.66
N THR A 96 -25.58 42.58 -19.25
CA THR A 96 -25.88 43.14 -17.92
C THR A 96 -27.27 42.84 -17.32
N GLU A 97 -27.31 42.83 -15.98
CA GLU A 97 -28.31 43.45 -15.07
C GLU A 97 -29.80 42.96 -15.06
N ASN A 98 -30.54 42.92 -13.94
CA ASN A 98 -30.46 43.77 -12.73
C ASN A 98 -31.13 43.16 -11.45
N ASN A 99 -30.61 43.54 -10.27
CA ASN A 99 -31.24 43.62 -8.92
C ASN A 99 -31.71 42.33 -8.17
N GLN A 100 -31.13 41.97 -7.00
CA GLN A 100 -31.39 42.46 -5.60
C GLN A 100 -32.77 42.04 -5.04
N VAL A 101 -33.00 41.59 -3.79
CA VAL A 101 -32.31 41.51 -2.46
C VAL A 101 -33.00 40.37 -1.64
N ASP A 102 -32.57 39.83 -0.48
CA ASP A 102 -31.31 39.74 0.33
C ASP A 102 -31.60 38.79 1.55
N LEU A 103 -30.60 38.46 2.40
CA LEU A 103 -30.66 37.74 3.71
C LEU A 103 -31.01 36.23 3.65
N SER A 104 -30.39 35.31 4.42
CA SER A 104 -29.27 35.37 5.38
C SER A 104 -28.82 33.95 5.80
N LYS A 105 -27.64 33.83 6.44
CA LYS A 105 -27.06 32.62 7.12
C LYS A 105 -26.66 31.47 6.18
N THR A 106 -25.36 31.27 5.89
CA THR A 106 -24.29 30.67 6.72
C THR A 106 -24.48 29.18 7.05
N SER A 107 -23.50 28.39 6.58
CA SER A 107 -23.11 27.06 7.11
C SER A 107 -24.07 25.90 6.87
N GLU A 108 -23.82 25.09 5.83
CA GLU A 108 -23.45 23.67 5.96
C GLU A 108 -23.29 22.94 4.60
N ILE A 109 -22.47 21.89 4.60
CA ILE A 109 -22.33 20.83 3.57
C ILE A 109 -21.73 21.25 2.21
N SER A 110 -20.39 21.27 2.19
CA SER A 110 -19.52 20.81 1.10
C SER A 110 -18.18 20.44 1.78
N GLN A 111 -17.48 19.35 1.47
CA GLN A 111 -17.47 18.55 0.25
C GLN A 111 -17.47 17.04 0.59
N LEU A 112 -18.19 16.24 -0.19
CA LEU A 112 -18.13 14.77 -0.16
C LEU A 112 -17.41 14.29 -1.43
N SER A 113 -16.70 13.16 -1.36
CA SER A 113 -16.38 12.24 -2.48
C SER A 113 -15.73 12.87 -3.74
N ASP A 114 -14.49 12.57 -4.11
CA ASP A 114 -14.11 11.29 -4.74
C ASP A 114 -12.58 11.19 -4.81
N ASN A 115 -11.97 10.32 -4.01
CA ASN A 115 -10.55 9.90 -4.13
C ASN A 115 -10.26 8.61 -3.31
N SER A 116 -11.27 7.74 -3.13
CA SER A 116 -11.23 6.67 -2.11
C SER A 116 -11.29 5.23 -2.66
N SER A 117 -10.92 5.01 -3.93
CA SER A 117 -11.02 3.69 -4.57
C SER A 117 -9.66 2.99 -4.84
N HIS A 118 -8.53 3.71 -4.83
CA HIS A 118 -7.24 3.12 -5.22
C HIS A 118 -6.31 2.73 -4.05
N ILE A 119 -6.72 3.00 -2.82
CA ILE A 119 -5.97 2.64 -1.59
C ILE A 119 -6.40 1.30 -0.97
N ASN A 120 -7.51 0.71 -1.41
CA ASN A 120 -8.14 -0.42 -0.70
C ASN A 120 -7.52 -1.80 -1.01
N GLU A 121 -6.67 -1.93 -2.04
CA GLU A 121 -6.02 -3.21 -2.37
C GLU A 121 -4.63 -3.40 -1.75
N VAL A 122 -3.94 -2.31 -1.40
CA VAL A 122 -2.60 -2.34 -0.82
C VAL A 122 -2.70 -2.53 0.70
N GLY A 123 -2.04 -3.57 1.23
CA GLY A 123 -1.98 -3.84 2.67
C GLY A 123 -2.93 -4.91 3.22
N ALA A 124 -3.79 -5.55 2.42
CA ALA A 124 -4.70 -6.60 2.90
C ALA A 124 -3.97 -7.88 3.44
N ASP A 125 -2.68 -8.03 3.15
CA ASP A 125 -1.81 -9.11 3.67
C ASP A 125 -0.95 -8.65 4.88
N LEU A 126 -1.13 -7.41 5.35
CA LEU A 126 -0.40 -6.80 6.47
C LEU A 126 -1.28 -6.54 7.71
N GLU A 127 -2.48 -7.12 7.76
CA GLU A 127 -3.37 -7.01 8.92
C GLU A 127 -2.72 -7.69 10.16
N PRO A 128 -2.41 -6.95 11.24
CA PRO A 128 -1.71 -7.51 12.40
C PRO A 128 -2.66 -8.40 13.22
N ASN A 129 -2.17 -9.54 13.71
CA ASN A 129 -2.95 -10.43 14.57
C ASN A 129 -2.84 -10.03 16.05
N ASP A 130 -3.09 -8.75 16.34
CA ASP A 130 -2.86 -8.13 17.65
C ASP A 130 -4.12 -7.98 18.52
N GLY A 131 -5.26 -8.44 18.02
CA GLY A 131 -6.56 -8.39 18.71
C GLY A 131 -7.27 -7.03 18.65
N ASP A 132 -6.67 -6.01 18.02
CA ASP A 132 -7.31 -4.71 17.76
C ASP A 132 -8.04 -4.76 16.40
N SER A 133 -9.35 -4.54 16.42
CA SER A 133 -10.19 -4.52 15.21
C SER A 133 -9.99 -3.29 14.32
N THR A 134 -9.11 -2.35 14.69
CA THR A 134 -8.73 -1.22 13.85
C THR A 134 -8.04 -1.73 12.58
N PRO A 135 -8.51 -1.41 11.36
CA PRO A 135 -7.85 -1.81 10.13
C PRO A 135 -6.43 -1.23 10.03
N ILE A 136 -5.49 -1.98 9.46
CA ILE A 136 -4.09 -1.50 9.36
C ILE A 136 -3.94 -0.21 8.55
N GLN A 137 -4.83 0.02 7.58
CA GLN A 137 -4.91 1.27 6.80
C GLN A 137 -5.31 2.48 7.67
N THR A 138 -6.16 2.28 8.68
CA THR A 138 -6.50 3.35 9.64
C THR A 138 -5.30 3.68 10.53
N SER A 139 -4.47 2.70 10.89
CA SER A 139 -3.18 2.95 11.55
C SER A 139 -2.22 3.69 10.62
N LEU A 140 -2.09 3.31 9.34
CA LEU A 140 -1.29 4.06 8.36
C LEU A 140 -1.72 5.53 8.26
N GLN A 141 -3.01 5.81 8.16
CA GLN A 141 -3.53 7.18 8.05
C GLN A 141 -3.17 8.00 9.30
N LYS A 142 -3.37 7.44 10.50
CA LYS A 142 -2.92 8.05 11.77
C LYS A 142 -1.40 8.28 11.81
N LEU A 143 -0.60 7.37 11.24
CA LEU A 143 0.85 7.56 11.14
C LEU A 143 1.18 8.76 10.25
N ARG A 144 0.57 8.89 9.07
CA ARG A 144 0.82 10.01 8.15
C ARG A 144 0.39 11.36 8.73
N GLU A 145 -0.75 11.41 9.42
CA GLU A 145 -1.18 12.58 10.21
C GLU A 145 -0.17 12.93 11.31
N ALA A 146 0.36 11.93 12.01
CA ALA A 146 1.38 12.11 13.02
C ALA A 146 2.71 12.61 12.45
N ILE A 147 3.10 12.19 11.23
CA ILE A 147 4.29 12.72 10.53
C ILE A 147 4.13 14.23 10.26
N VAL A 148 2.94 14.68 9.84
CA VAL A 148 2.64 16.12 9.69
C VAL A 148 2.68 16.85 11.05
N GLY A 149 2.25 16.18 12.13
CA GLY A 149 2.36 16.67 13.51
C GLY A 149 3.78 16.65 14.10
N GLY A 150 4.76 16.07 13.40
CA GLY A 150 6.16 16.01 13.81
C GLY A 150 6.51 14.92 14.85
N VAL A 151 7.76 14.96 15.29
CA VAL A 151 8.45 13.85 16.00
C VAL A 151 7.71 13.33 17.23
N GLU A 152 7.19 14.21 18.09
CA GLU A 152 6.46 13.79 19.31
C GLU A 152 5.08 13.20 19.00
N ALA A 153 4.40 13.66 17.94
CA ALA A 153 3.14 13.07 17.49
C ALA A 153 3.36 11.66 16.91
N VAL A 154 4.41 11.47 16.10
CA VAL A 154 4.83 10.14 15.59
C VAL A 154 5.10 9.19 16.77
N LYS A 155 5.88 9.65 17.75
CA LYS A 155 6.22 8.86 18.94
C LYS A 155 4.99 8.49 19.76
N ALA A 156 4.12 9.45 20.09
CA ALA A 156 2.88 9.18 20.83
C ALA A 156 1.97 8.17 20.10
N THR A 157 1.85 8.30 18.79
CA THR A 157 1.06 7.40 17.93
C THR A 157 1.62 5.98 17.95
N ILE A 158 2.92 5.81 17.72
CA ILE A 158 3.59 4.50 17.68
C ILE A 158 3.60 3.82 19.07
N CYS A 159 3.78 4.58 20.15
CA CYS A 159 3.69 4.08 21.52
C CYS A 159 2.29 3.57 21.89
N SER A 160 1.23 4.07 21.25
CA SER A 160 -0.16 3.61 21.49
C SER A 160 -0.49 2.26 20.85
N TRP A 161 0.37 1.72 19.98
CA TRP A 161 0.13 0.49 19.24
C TRP A 161 0.94 -0.70 19.76
N THR A 162 0.47 -1.90 19.46
CA THR A 162 1.21 -3.16 19.67
C THR A 162 2.45 -3.21 18.77
N SER A 163 3.47 -4.01 19.13
CA SER A 163 4.69 -4.11 18.32
C SER A 163 4.39 -4.58 16.88
N GLU A 164 3.49 -5.55 16.71
CA GLU A 164 3.10 -6.08 15.40
C GLU A 164 2.46 -5.00 14.53
N ARG A 165 1.49 -4.24 15.06
CA ARG A 165 0.82 -3.14 14.36
C ARG A 165 1.76 -2.01 13.96
N ARG A 166 2.76 -1.68 14.78
CA ARG A 166 3.80 -0.71 14.40
C ARG A 166 4.58 -1.16 13.17
N TRP A 167 5.02 -2.42 13.14
CA TRP A 167 5.77 -2.97 12.00
C TRP A 167 4.90 -3.06 10.76
N CYS A 168 3.66 -3.53 10.87
CA CYS A 168 2.73 -3.57 9.74
C CYS A 168 2.44 -2.18 9.16
N ALA A 169 2.25 -1.16 10.01
CA ALA A 169 1.99 0.21 9.55
C ALA A 169 3.21 0.83 8.84
N VAL A 170 4.43 0.52 9.29
CA VAL A 170 5.68 0.98 8.65
C VAL A 170 5.95 0.24 7.33
N LEU A 171 5.71 -1.07 7.26
CA LEU A 171 5.83 -1.83 6.01
C LEU A 171 4.81 -1.35 4.96
N LEU A 172 3.58 -1.05 5.39
CA LEU A 172 2.55 -0.49 4.53
C LEU A 172 2.90 0.95 4.08
N LEU A 173 3.55 1.74 4.93
CA LEU A 173 4.08 3.06 4.55
C LEU A 173 5.23 2.94 3.53
N GLU A 174 6.09 1.92 3.64
CA GLU A 174 7.13 1.65 2.63
C GLU A 174 6.51 1.27 1.27
N GLU A 175 5.46 0.44 1.28
CA GLU A 175 4.75 0.00 0.08
C GLU A 175 3.98 1.13 -0.62
N VAL A 176 3.30 2.00 0.15
CA VAL A 176 2.47 3.10 -0.39
C VAL A 176 3.28 4.37 -0.65
N ALA A 177 4.26 4.69 0.19
CA ALA A 177 4.96 5.99 0.19
C ALA A 177 6.40 5.89 0.74
N ALA A 178 7.25 5.06 0.13
CA ALA A 178 8.65 4.90 0.51
C ALA A 178 9.42 6.23 0.72
N SER A 179 9.11 7.28 -0.04
CA SER A 179 9.72 8.61 0.11
C SER A 179 9.38 9.29 1.45
N GLU A 180 8.17 9.10 1.98
CA GLU A 180 7.77 9.60 3.30
C GLU A 180 8.54 8.88 4.40
N LEU A 181 8.71 7.56 4.29
CA LEU A 181 9.53 6.79 5.22
C LEU A 181 11.00 7.22 5.21
N ARG A 182 11.60 7.50 4.05
CA ARG A 182 12.99 8.01 3.98
C ARG A 182 13.14 9.42 4.59
N ASN A 183 12.12 10.27 4.47
CA ASN A 183 12.10 11.58 5.14
C ASN A 183 11.98 11.40 6.67
N LEU A 184 11.12 10.48 7.12
CA LEU A 184 10.96 10.11 8.53
C LEU A 184 12.26 9.60 9.16
N GLU A 185 13.02 8.76 8.46
CA GLU A 185 14.33 8.27 8.87
C GLU A 185 15.37 9.38 9.04
N GLN A 186 15.34 10.39 8.15
CA GLN A 186 16.24 11.56 8.25
C GLN A 186 15.85 12.47 9.41
N MET A 187 14.55 12.66 9.64
CA MET A 187 14.01 13.48 10.73
C MET A 187 14.17 12.81 12.10
N ILE A 188 14.11 11.48 12.15
CA ILE A 188 14.16 10.67 13.37
C ILE A 188 15.17 9.52 13.20
N PRO A 189 16.47 9.75 13.42
CA PRO A 189 17.50 8.70 13.30
C PRO A 189 17.28 7.49 14.23
N SER A 190 16.52 7.67 15.31
CA SER A 190 16.12 6.62 16.27
C SER A 190 14.75 5.99 15.97
N PHE A 191 14.17 6.21 14.78
CA PHE A 191 12.83 5.71 14.44
C PHE A 191 12.69 4.18 14.64
N TYR A 192 13.64 3.42 14.08
CA TYR A 192 13.64 1.96 14.18
C TYR A 192 13.86 1.43 15.60
N THR A 193 14.55 2.17 16.49
CA THR A 193 14.69 1.71 17.88
C THR A 193 13.36 1.78 18.60
N TRP A 194 12.54 2.82 18.38
CA TRP A 194 11.20 2.94 18.95
C TRP A 194 10.25 1.81 18.54
N LEU A 195 10.31 1.34 17.30
CA LEU A 195 9.51 0.19 16.84
C LEU A 195 9.81 -1.08 17.67
N SER A 196 11.08 -1.24 18.10
CA SER A 196 11.57 -2.40 18.85
C SER A 196 11.52 -2.28 20.38
N GLU A 197 11.72 -1.09 20.95
CA GLU A 197 11.93 -0.91 22.41
C GLU A 197 10.64 -0.98 23.21
N PHE A 198 9.51 -0.48 22.68
CA PHE A 198 8.22 -0.49 23.39
C PHE A 198 7.50 -1.86 23.30
N SER A 199 8.24 -2.96 23.29
CA SER A 199 7.72 -4.34 23.34
C SER A 199 7.59 -4.79 24.80
N SER A 200 6.53 -4.37 25.47
CA SER A 200 6.15 -4.84 26.82
C SER A 200 5.00 -5.85 26.79
#